data_AF-A0A285X8G6-F1
#
_entry.id   AF-A0A285X8G6-F1
#
_cell.length_a   1.000
_cell.length_b   1.000
_cell.length_c   1.000
_cell.angle_alpha   90.00
_cell.angle_beta   90.00
_cell.angle_gamma   90.00
#
_symmetry.space_group_name_H-M   'P 1'
#
loop_
_entity.id
_entity.type
_entity.pdbx_description
1 polymer ?
#
loop_
_entity_poly.entity_id
_entity_poly.type
_entity_poly.pdbx_seq_one_letter_code
_entity_poly.pdbx_strand_id
1 'polypeptide(L)'
;MFKNYFLYLLLSATILLSSCEKEDNVPQTDYSIGSTPHFELLDQHGNGWIKQGRYQLSEDPTEEFEYYENGFIKSAKVYASYPQHHLYMEVSRSEDNKPLWSKYYLPDGSLWFETEYKNGLPSVKKVYSEKGTAIHTYTDGELSSVEFTAADGSSTATTTYNKAAGSRNVTIINNGETVLDENYAYREQVGAGIYTNTHVPVANPFGATEASYFKLNQSFSQSVSWEYDADPISFMFPYRLFDEFYNPANYFATRFAVGTELYQSVIEQYPVTEKGVLIGGGKYEDGFEAFSDNWKVRDSLSGVYNEDPALYKLKYGNEYIEKVGYGKIFFVIGAIRNLPTDSNVADNIKNIARKQMDAMINGSTGITSKEQEILDKVWFEVKFFSTLKEHRNGVVINTSADYENALQKLNAAEVSVIQLQYEPVENL
;
A
#
# COMPACT_ATOMS: atom_id res chain seq x y z
N MET A 1 -42.01 -58.17 79.31
CA MET A 1 -41.16 -57.00 79.05
C MET A 1 -41.14 -56.76 77.55
N PHE A 2 -41.57 -55.57 77.12
CA PHE A 2 -41.80 -55.19 75.74
C PHE A 2 -40.51 -54.80 74.99
N LYS A 3 -40.50 -55.11 73.69
CA LYS A 3 -39.87 -54.39 72.56
C LYS A 3 -38.35 -54.21 72.55
N ASN A 4 -37.72 -54.61 71.43
CA ASN A 4 -37.33 -53.63 70.41
C ASN A 4 -36.98 -54.26 69.06
N TYR A 5 -37.61 -53.68 68.05
CA TYR A 5 -37.51 -53.94 66.63
C TYR A 5 -36.42 -53.02 66.01
N PHE A 6 -35.87 -53.47 64.88
CA PHE A 6 -35.32 -52.67 63.78
C PHE A 6 -34.25 -51.61 64.09
N LEU A 7 -32.98 -51.97 63.89
CA LEU A 7 -31.94 -51.00 63.49
C LEU A 7 -30.82 -51.69 62.68
N TYR A 8 -31.09 -52.07 61.43
CA TYR A 8 -30.05 -52.40 60.44
C TYR A 8 -30.33 -51.80 59.04
N LEU A 9 -31.08 -50.70 59.00
CA LEU A 9 -31.46 -50.01 57.76
C LEU A 9 -31.01 -48.54 57.77
N LEU A 10 -29.80 -48.30 58.30
CA LEU A 10 -29.18 -46.97 58.39
C LEU A 10 -27.68 -47.00 58.03
N LEU A 11 -27.25 -48.02 57.26
CA LEU A 11 -25.88 -48.13 56.74
C LEU A 11 -25.83 -48.32 55.21
N SER A 12 -26.88 -47.90 54.51
CA SER A 12 -27.02 -48.00 53.05
C SER A 12 -27.39 -46.67 52.37
N ALA A 13 -27.24 -45.53 53.07
CA ALA A 13 -27.63 -44.21 52.58
C ALA A 13 -26.48 -43.17 52.49
N THR A 14 -25.21 -43.58 52.55
CA THR A 14 -24.07 -42.63 52.54
C THR A 14 -22.99 -42.89 51.48
N ILE A 15 -23.22 -43.77 50.50
CA ILE A 15 -22.30 -43.97 49.34
C ILE A 15 -23.04 -43.76 48.00
N LEU A 16 -24.07 -42.91 47.99
CA LEU A 16 -24.73 -42.44 46.76
C LEU A 16 -24.97 -40.92 46.80
N LEU A 17 -24.03 -40.17 47.37
CA LEU A 17 -23.80 -38.80 46.91
C LEU A 17 -22.84 -38.90 45.73
N SER A 18 -23.37 -39.43 44.63
CA SER A 18 -22.88 -39.11 43.30
C SER A 18 -22.87 -37.58 43.23
N SER A 19 -21.69 -37.00 43.35
CA SER A 19 -21.43 -35.67 42.82
C SER A 19 -21.77 -35.75 41.33
N CYS A 20 -23.04 -35.52 40.99
CA CYS A 20 -23.37 -34.86 39.75
C CYS A 20 -22.80 -33.44 39.90
N GLU A 21 -21.49 -33.30 39.73
CA GLU A 21 -21.01 -32.13 39.03
C GLU A 21 -21.77 -32.15 37.73
N LYS A 22 -22.79 -31.29 37.66
CA LYS A 22 -23.34 -30.86 36.40
C LYS A 22 -22.10 -30.36 35.65
N GLU A 23 -21.58 -31.15 34.72
CA GLU A 23 -20.65 -30.64 33.73
C GLU A 23 -21.36 -29.40 33.21
N ASP A 24 -20.85 -28.23 33.61
CA ASP A 24 -21.15 -26.99 32.93
C ASP A 24 -20.58 -27.21 31.54
N ASN A 25 -21.37 -27.86 30.68
CA ASN A 25 -21.22 -27.89 29.24
C ASN A 25 -21.48 -26.44 28.80
N VAL A 26 -20.55 -25.55 29.15
CA VAL A 26 -20.35 -24.31 28.45
C VAL A 26 -20.02 -24.76 27.05
N PRO A 27 -20.88 -24.46 26.05
CA PRO A 27 -20.60 -24.86 24.68
C PRO A 27 -19.21 -24.37 24.33
N GLN A 28 -18.35 -25.28 23.86
CA GLN A 28 -17.01 -24.92 23.44
C GLN A 28 -17.14 -23.85 22.35
N THR A 29 -16.48 -22.71 22.53
CA THR A 29 -16.49 -21.64 21.53
C THR A 29 -15.95 -22.19 20.21
N ASP A 30 -16.73 -22.04 19.16
CA ASP A 30 -16.36 -22.49 17.81
C ASP A 30 -15.46 -21.46 17.15
N TYR A 31 -14.22 -21.85 16.85
CA TYR A 31 -13.23 -21.05 16.14
C TYR A 31 -13.07 -21.49 14.69
N SER A 32 -13.95 -22.36 14.19
CA SER A 32 -13.88 -22.85 12.82
C SER A 32 -14.12 -21.74 11.79
N ILE A 33 -13.49 -21.94 10.64
CA ILE A 33 -13.61 -21.08 9.48
C ILE A 33 -14.36 -21.88 8.43
N GLY A 34 -15.41 -21.29 7.88
CA GLY A 34 -16.26 -21.87 6.86
C GLY A 34 -16.85 -20.78 5.96
N SER A 35 -17.42 -21.22 4.84
CA SER A 35 -18.00 -20.32 3.85
C SER A 35 -19.21 -19.54 4.42
N THR A 36 -19.35 -18.31 3.95
CA THR A 36 -20.46 -17.38 4.23
C THR A 36 -21.01 -16.87 2.89
N PRO A 37 -22.14 -16.13 2.87
CA PRO A 37 -22.66 -15.56 1.62
C PRO A 37 -21.65 -14.69 0.86
N HIS A 38 -20.69 -14.07 1.55
CA HIS A 38 -19.72 -13.15 0.96
C HIS A 38 -18.28 -13.68 0.91
N PHE A 39 -18.04 -14.89 1.42
CA PHE A 39 -16.72 -15.50 1.48
C PHE A 39 -16.82 -17.00 1.24
N GLU A 40 -16.07 -17.52 0.28
CA GLU A 40 -15.97 -18.95 0.04
C GLU A 40 -14.59 -19.47 0.45
N LEU A 41 -14.59 -20.41 1.38
CA LEU A 41 -13.41 -21.17 1.76
C LEU A 41 -13.22 -22.32 0.77
N LEU A 42 -12.12 -22.28 0.02
CA LEU A 42 -11.82 -23.26 -1.02
C LEU A 42 -10.92 -24.40 -0.52
N ASP A 43 -9.93 -24.07 0.31
CA ASP A 43 -8.99 -25.05 0.88
C ASP A 43 -8.41 -24.57 2.21
N GLN A 44 -7.96 -25.52 3.04
CA GLN A 44 -7.35 -25.27 4.35
C GLN A 44 -6.01 -25.99 4.48
N HIS A 45 -5.12 -25.39 5.29
CA HIS A 45 -3.91 -26.05 5.75
C HIS A 45 -4.22 -27.06 6.86
N GLY A 46 -3.26 -27.92 7.20
CA GLY A 46 -3.43 -28.93 8.25
C GLY A 46 -3.67 -28.35 9.65
N ASN A 47 -3.28 -27.09 9.88
CA ASN A 47 -3.53 -26.34 11.10
C ASN A 47 -4.93 -25.68 11.16
N GLY A 48 -5.76 -25.83 10.12
CA GLY A 48 -7.10 -25.25 10.03
C GLY A 48 -7.15 -23.81 9.50
N TRP A 49 -6.02 -23.19 9.21
CA TRP A 49 -5.98 -21.87 8.57
C TRP A 49 -6.37 -21.94 7.10
N ILE A 50 -6.85 -20.80 6.58
CA ILE A 50 -7.22 -20.66 5.18
C ILE A 50 -5.97 -20.89 4.33
N LYS A 51 -6.06 -21.79 3.37
CA LYS A 51 -5.04 -21.95 2.32
C LYS A 51 -5.46 -21.21 1.07
N GLN A 52 -6.73 -21.33 0.66
CA GLN A 52 -7.29 -20.65 -0.49
C GLN A 52 -8.71 -20.17 -0.19
N GLY A 53 -9.06 -18.98 -0.67
CA GLY A 53 -10.38 -18.42 -0.51
C GLY A 53 -10.69 -17.36 -1.56
N ARG A 54 -11.98 -17.00 -1.65
CA ARG A 54 -12.46 -15.88 -2.46
C ARG A 54 -13.54 -15.08 -1.75
N TYR A 55 -13.48 -13.75 -1.87
CA TYR A 55 -14.56 -12.85 -1.47
C TYR A 55 -15.44 -12.54 -2.67
N GLN A 56 -16.75 -12.46 -2.46
CA GLN A 56 -17.71 -12.16 -3.53
C GLN A 56 -18.91 -11.38 -2.97
N LEU A 57 -19.25 -10.25 -3.60
CA LEU A 57 -20.46 -9.48 -3.28
C LEU A 57 -21.66 -9.90 -4.14
N SER A 58 -21.38 -10.47 -5.31
CA SER A 58 -22.33 -10.99 -6.28
C SER A 58 -21.82 -12.33 -6.85
N GLU A 59 -22.21 -12.71 -8.06
CA GLU A 59 -21.63 -13.87 -8.76
C GLU A 59 -20.13 -13.68 -9.06
N ASP A 60 -19.68 -12.43 -9.16
CA ASP A 60 -18.29 -12.09 -9.48
C ASP A 60 -17.46 -11.90 -8.20
N PRO A 61 -16.23 -12.44 -8.15
CA PRO A 61 -15.35 -12.31 -6.98
C PRO A 61 -14.80 -10.88 -6.86
N THR A 62 -14.69 -10.33 -5.65
CA THR A 62 -13.93 -9.09 -5.42
C THR A 62 -12.46 -9.38 -5.19
N GLU A 63 -12.15 -10.51 -4.55
CA GLU A 63 -10.79 -10.99 -4.32
C GLU A 63 -10.69 -12.51 -4.45
N GLU A 64 -9.55 -12.99 -4.94
CA GLU A 64 -9.11 -14.38 -4.85
C GLU A 64 -7.73 -14.41 -4.20
N PHE A 65 -7.47 -15.34 -3.28
CA PHE A 65 -6.18 -15.37 -2.59
C PHE A 65 -5.74 -16.77 -2.16
N GLU A 66 -4.42 -16.89 -2.01
CA GLU A 66 -3.75 -18.06 -1.47
C GLU A 66 -2.78 -17.63 -0.35
N TYR A 67 -2.75 -18.38 0.74
CA TYR A 67 -1.82 -18.19 1.85
C TYR A 67 -0.82 -19.34 1.97
N TYR A 68 0.39 -19.02 2.42
CA TYR A 68 1.30 -19.98 3.02
C TYR A 68 0.78 -20.44 4.39
N GLU A 69 1.28 -21.57 4.89
CA GLU A 69 0.84 -22.14 6.17
C GLU A 69 1.13 -21.23 7.38
N ASN A 70 2.10 -20.31 7.24
CA ASN A 70 2.42 -19.28 8.23
C ASN A 70 1.49 -18.05 8.18
N GLY A 71 0.46 -18.07 7.34
CA GLY A 71 -0.55 -17.02 7.23
C GLY A 71 -0.16 -15.86 6.31
N PHE A 72 1.05 -15.84 5.74
CA PHE A 72 1.43 -14.82 4.76
C PHE A 72 0.80 -15.08 3.39
N ILE A 73 0.51 -14.01 2.66
CA ILE A 73 -0.11 -14.11 1.33
C ILE A 73 0.93 -14.62 0.34
N LYS A 74 0.56 -15.66 -0.40
CA LYS A 74 1.36 -16.25 -1.48
C LYS A 74 1.03 -15.57 -2.81
N SER A 75 -0.26 -15.40 -3.06
CA SER A 75 -0.76 -14.64 -4.21
C SER A 75 -2.15 -14.09 -3.92
N ALA A 76 -2.48 -12.97 -4.56
CA ALA A 76 -3.82 -12.42 -4.56
C ALA A 76 -4.17 -11.87 -5.94
N LYS A 77 -5.45 -11.98 -6.29
CA LYS A 77 -6.09 -11.22 -7.36
C LYS A 77 -7.15 -10.33 -6.74
N VAL A 78 -7.17 -9.07 -7.15
CA VAL A 78 -8.16 -8.09 -6.71
C VAL A 78 -8.87 -7.57 -7.93
N TYR A 79 -10.19 -7.48 -7.84
CA TYR A 79 -11.06 -7.04 -8.92
C TYR A 79 -11.70 -5.69 -8.55
N ALA A 80 -11.76 -4.78 -9.52
CA ALA A 80 -12.48 -3.52 -9.36
C ALA A 80 -13.86 -3.63 -10.02
N SER A 81 -14.86 -2.99 -9.40
CA SER A 81 -16.25 -3.00 -9.88
C SER A 81 -16.57 -1.87 -10.87
N TYR A 82 -15.76 -0.80 -10.88
CA TYR A 82 -15.92 0.35 -11.78
C TYR A 82 -14.72 0.51 -12.72
N PRO A 83 -14.93 0.87 -14.00
CA PRO A 83 -16.21 1.12 -14.68
C PRO A 83 -17.03 -0.14 -15.02
N GLN A 84 -16.39 -1.30 -15.00
CA GLN A 84 -17.00 -2.63 -15.04
C GLN A 84 -16.19 -3.58 -14.17
N HIS A 85 -16.73 -4.76 -13.85
CA HIS A 85 -15.98 -5.82 -13.19
C HIS A 85 -14.78 -6.24 -14.05
N HIS A 86 -13.57 -6.04 -13.52
CA HIS A 86 -12.32 -6.45 -14.18
C HIS A 86 -11.26 -6.80 -13.16
N LEU A 87 -10.32 -7.66 -13.55
CA LEU A 87 -9.10 -7.90 -12.80
C LEU A 87 -8.35 -6.58 -12.71
N TYR A 88 -8.09 -6.09 -11.51
CA TYR A 88 -7.44 -4.81 -11.26
C TYR A 88 -5.95 -5.00 -10.94
N MET A 89 -5.65 -5.96 -10.05
CA MET A 89 -4.30 -6.21 -9.54
C MET A 89 -4.07 -7.69 -9.32
N GLU A 90 -2.85 -8.14 -9.60
CA GLU A 90 -2.31 -9.43 -9.18
C GLU A 90 -1.00 -9.22 -8.46
N VAL A 91 -0.80 -9.94 -7.36
CA VAL A 91 0.45 -9.89 -6.58
C VAL A 91 0.93 -11.29 -6.25
N SER A 92 2.24 -11.43 -6.11
CA SER A 92 2.87 -12.64 -5.57
C SER A 92 3.97 -12.29 -4.58
N ARG A 93 4.09 -13.10 -3.53
CA ARG A 93 5.04 -12.90 -2.45
C ARG A 93 5.71 -14.19 -2.02
N SER A 94 6.87 -14.06 -1.37
CA SER A 94 7.59 -15.17 -0.76
C SER A 94 6.98 -15.58 0.59
N GLU A 95 7.41 -16.73 1.11
CA GLU A 95 7.08 -17.21 2.46
C GLU A 95 7.51 -16.25 3.58
N ASP A 96 8.43 -15.32 3.30
CA ASP A 96 8.87 -14.27 4.23
C ASP A 96 8.08 -12.96 4.04
N ASN A 97 6.94 -13.02 3.33
CA ASN A 97 6.09 -11.88 3.02
C ASN A 97 6.80 -10.75 2.25
N LYS A 98 7.78 -11.08 1.39
CA LYS A 98 8.45 -10.11 0.50
C LYS A 98 7.78 -10.14 -0.88
N PRO A 99 7.51 -8.99 -1.51
CA PRO A 99 6.97 -8.98 -2.87
C PRO A 99 7.96 -9.62 -3.84
N LEU A 100 7.42 -10.37 -4.81
CA LEU A 100 8.17 -11.01 -5.90
C LEU A 100 7.86 -10.33 -7.23
N TRP A 101 6.57 -10.14 -7.51
CA TRP A 101 6.08 -9.38 -8.65
C TRP A 101 4.66 -8.88 -8.38
N SER A 102 4.28 -7.83 -9.10
CA SER A 102 2.91 -7.33 -9.15
C SER A 102 2.54 -6.89 -10.56
N LYS A 103 1.25 -6.96 -10.88
CA LYS A 103 0.67 -6.58 -12.17
C LYS A 103 -0.63 -5.82 -11.93
N TYR A 104 -0.85 -4.78 -12.72
CA TYR A 104 -2.03 -3.94 -12.65
C TYR A 104 -2.63 -3.77 -14.03
N TYR A 105 -3.94 -3.77 -14.11
CA TYR A 105 -4.67 -3.83 -15.37
C TYR A 105 -5.62 -2.65 -15.53
N LEU A 106 -5.92 -2.33 -16.79
CA LEU A 106 -6.95 -1.40 -17.19
C LEU A 106 -8.32 -2.11 -17.28
N PRO A 107 -9.43 -1.36 -17.30
CA PRO A 107 -10.77 -1.95 -17.40
C PRO A 107 -11.03 -2.80 -18.65
N ASP A 108 -10.24 -2.62 -19.71
CA ASP A 108 -10.28 -3.42 -20.93
C ASP A 108 -9.49 -4.74 -20.83
N GLY A 109 -8.85 -5.00 -19.69
CA GLY A 109 -8.02 -6.18 -19.43
C GLY A 109 -6.58 -6.05 -19.90
N SER A 110 -6.19 -4.92 -20.50
CA SER A 110 -4.80 -4.68 -20.87
C SER A 110 -3.93 -4.43 -19.63
N LEU A 111 -2.67 -4.89 -19.67
CA LEU A 111 -1.71 -4.66 -18.59
C LEU A 111 -1.31 -3.18 -18.59
N TRP A 112 -1.60 -2.47 -17.50
CA TRP A 112 -1.14 -1.10 -17.28
C TRP A 112 0.33 -1.11 -16.91
N PHE A 113 0.67 -1.77 -15.81
CA PHE A 113 2.05 -1.82 -15.36
C PHE A 113 2.34 -3.09 -14.57
N GLU A 114 3.61 -3.44 -14.54
CA GLU A 114 4.12 -4.54 -13.72
C GLU A 114 5.38 -4.11 -12.98
N THR A 115 5.60 -4.68 -11.80
CA THR A 115 6.82 -4.49 -11.02
C THR A 115 7.42 -5.83 -10.68
N GLU A 116 8.72 -5.97 -10.94
CA GLU A 116 9.55 -7.08 -10.49
C GLU A 116 10.32 -6.63 -9.24
N TYR A 117 10.45 -7.53 -8.27
CA TYR A 117 11.10 -7.26 -7.01
C TYR A 117 12.27 -8.21 -6.77
N LYS A 118 13.33 -7.67 -6.14
CA LYS A 118 14.48 -8.43 -5.65
C LYS A 118 14.65 -8.18 -4.17
N ASN A 119 14.58 -9.24 -3.36
CA ASN A 119 14.64 -9.16 -1.90
C ASN A 119 13.58 -8.22 -1.29
N GLY A 120 12.41 -8.12 -1.95
CA GLY A 120 11.32 -7.24 -1.54
C GLY A 120 11.50 -5.78 -1.90
N LEU A 121 12.54 -5.40 -2.65
CA LEU A 121 12.72 -4.05 -3.16
C LEU A 121 12.44 -4.03 -4.67
N PRO A 122 11.82 -2.97 -5.22
CA PRO A 122 11.64 -2.85 -6.66
C PRO A 122 12.96 -3.01 -7.39
N SER A 123 12.98 -3.78 -8.48
CA SER A 123 14.11 -3.90 -9.39
C SER A 123 13.80 -3.33 -10.77
N VAL A 124 12.62 -3.64 -11.31
CA VAL A 124 12.15 -3.14 -12.60
C VAL A 124 10.66 -2.85 -12.50
N LYS A 125 10.20 -1.71 -13.00
CA LYS A 125 8.78 -1.41 -13.21
C LYS A 125 8.56 -1.05 -14.67
N LYS A 126 7.62 -1.72 -15.35
CA LYS A 126 7.27 -1.42 -16.75
C LYS A 126 5.87 -0.83 -16.80
N VAL A 127 5.73 0.33 -17.43
CA VAL A 127 4.45 1.03 -17.61
C VAL A 127 4.11 1.04 -19.10
N TYR A 128 2.93 0.54 -19.44
CA TYR A 128 2.46 0.36 -20.80
C TYR A 128 1.39 1.39 -21.15
N SER A 129 1.39 1.80 -22.42
CA SER A 129 0.33 2.62 -23.00
C SER A 129 0.29 2.42 -24.52
N GLU A 130 -0.77 2.90 -25.17
CA GLU A 130 -0.86 2.93 -26.63
C GLU A 130 0.28 3.71 -27.30
N LYS A 131 0.92 4.62 -26.55
CA LYS A 131 1.99 5.48 -27.08
C LYS A 131 3.37 4.88 -26.94
N GLY A 132 3.53 3.84 -26.13
CA GLY A 132 4.81 3.21 -25.89
C GLY A 132 4.94 2.61 -24.50
N THR A 133 6.13 2.11 -24.21
CA THR A 133 6.48 1.45 -22.96
C THR A 133 7.57 2.23 -22.23
N ALA A 134 7.38 2.43 -20.93
CA ALA A 134 8.39 2.98 -20.04
C ALA A 134 8.96 1.89 -19.12
N ILE A 135 10.27 1.82 -18.99
CA ILE A 135 10.99 0.87 -18.14
C ILE A 135 11.74 1.67 -17.09
N HIS A 136 11.28 1.58 -15.85
CA HIS A 136 11.90 2.16 -14.67
C HIS A 136 12.81 1.10 -14.05
N THR A 137 14.11 1.37 -14.01
CA THR A 137 15.10 0.46 -13.42
C THR A 137 15.53 0.98 -12.05
N TYR A 138 15.65 0.06 -11.11
CA TYR A 138 16.00 0.35 -9.73
C TYR A 138 17.27 -0.39 -9.32
N THR A 139 18.13 0.30 -8.57
CA THR A 139 19.30 -0.28 -7.90
C THR A 139 19.05 -0.25 -6.40
N ASP A 140 18.97 -1.43 -5.79
CA ASP A 140 18.65 -1.59 -4.36
C ASP A 140 17.38 -0.83 -3.93
N GLY A 141 16.33 -0.84 -4.76
CA GLY A 141 15.07 -0.14 -4.49
C GLY A 141 15.08 1.37 -4.70
N GLU A 142 16.15 1.95 -5.27
CA GLU A 142 16.21 3.36 -5.68
C GLU A 142 16.22 3.48 -7.20
N LEU A 143 15.41 4.39 -7.73
CA LEU A 143 15.29 4.62 -9.17
C LEU A 143 16.64 5.08 -9.75
N SER A 144 17.19 4.28 -10.66
CA SER A 144 18.49 4.55 -11.31
C SER A 144 18.33 5.00 -12.76
N SER A 145 17.27 4.58 -13.46
CA SER A 145 16.95 5.06 -14.80
C SER A 145 15.49 4.90 -15.16
N VAL A 146 15.03 5.69 -16.14
CA VAL A 146 13.76 5.49 -16.85
C VAL A 146 14.05 5.55 -18.34
N GLU A 147 13.65 4.53 -19.08
CA GLU A 147 13.71 4.47 -20.54
C GLU A 147 12.31 4.38 -21.12
N PHE A 148 11.98 5.25 -22.06
CA PHE A 148 10.75 5.20 -22.82
C PHE A 148 11.06 4.85 -24.27
N THR A 149 10.27 3.93 -24.83
CA THR A 149 10.29 3.61 -26.27
C THR A 149 8.88 3.81 -26.83
N ALA A 150 8.77 4.63 -27.87
CA ALA A 150 7.51 4.86 -28.58
C ALA A 150 7.00 3.57 -29.23
N ALA A 151 5.68 3.39 -29.32
CA ALA A 151 5.06 2.17 -29.84
C ALA A 151 5.43 1.86 -31.29
N ASP A 152 5.71 2.87 -32.10
CA ASP A 152 6.16 2.76 -33.49
C ASP A 152 7.68 2.62 -33.63
N GLY A 153 8.44 2.64 -32.52
CA GLY A 153 9.89 2.61 -32.50
C GLY A 153 10.55 3.88 -33.03
N SER A 154 9.79 4.96 -33.28
CA SER A 154 10.32 6.21 -33.83
C SER A 154 11.25 6.93 -32.86
N SER A 155 11.02 6.82 -31.55
CA SER A 155 11.78 7.56 -30.56
C SER A 155 12.03 6.79 -29.28
N THR A 156 13.16 7.12 -28.65
CA THR A 156 13.53 6.65 -27.32
C THR A 156 13.97 7.83 -26.46
N ALA A 157 13.51 7.87 -25.22
CA ALA A 157 13.94 8.85 -24.24
C ALA A 157 14.47 8.13 -22.99
N THR A 158 15.72 8.42 -22.62
CA THR A 158 16.38 7.77 -21.48
C THR A 158 16.80 8.84 -20.49
N THR A 159 16.36 8.70 -19.24
CA THR A 159 16.84 9.48 -18.10
C THR A 159 17.64 8.55 -17.18
N THR A 160 18.86 8.92 -16.84
CA THR A 160 19.68 8.22 -15.84
C THR A 160 19.93 9.12 -14.63
N TYR A 161 19.86 8.55 -13.44
CA TYR A 161 19.96 9.28 -12.17
C TYR A 161 21.27 8.97 -11.46
N ASN A 162 21.96 10.02 -11.03
CA ASN A 162 23.10 9.92 -10.13
C ASN A 162 22.86 10.80 -8.90
N LYS A 163 22.11 10.24 -7.95
CA LYS A 163 21.75 10.93 -6.70
C LYS A 163 22.98 11.36 -5.90
N ALA A 164 24.03 10.53 -5.86
CA ALA A 164 25.27 10.84 -5.14
C ALA A 164 26.02 12.03 -5.75
N ALA A 165 26.03 12.14 -7.08
CA ALA A 165 26.63 13.28 -7.78
C ALA A 165 25.67 14.50 -7.88
N GLY A 166 24.42 14.36 -7.43
CA GLY A 166 23.42 15.40 -7.57
C GLY A 166 23.13 15.74 -9.04
N SER A 167 23.18 14.76 -9.96
CA SER A 167 22.89 14.95 -11.38
C SER A 167 21.92 13.91 -11.97
N ARG A 168 21.35 14.25 -13.12
CA ARG A 168 20.68 13.32 -14.04
C ARG A 168 21.10 13.63 -15.48
N ASN A 169 21.20 12.62 -16.32
CA ASN A 169 21.41 12.79 -17.76
C ASN A 169 20.13 12.42 -18.50
N VAL A 170 19.80 13.16 -19.55
CA VAL A 170 18.66 12.88 -20.42
C VAL A 170 19.14 12.82 -21.86
N THR A 171 18.89 11.68 -22.49
CA THR A 171 19.16 11.41 -23.90
C THR A 171 17.85 11.17 -24.63
N ILE A 172 17.67 11.78 -25.80
CA ILE A 172 16.52 11.54 -26.67
C ILE A 172 17.04 11.24 -28.07
N ILE A 173 16.61 10.09 -28.61
CA ILE A 173 16.85 9.67 -29.98
C ILE A 173 15.51 9.69 -30.71
N ASN A 174 15.45 10.33 -31.87
CA ASN A 174 14.26 10.37 -32.72
C ASN A 174 14.67 10.01 -34.15
N ASN A 175 14.02 9.02 -34.73
CA ASN A 175 14.31 8.43 -36.04
C ASN A 175 15.80 8.08 -36.24
N GLY A 176 16.45 7.60 -35.18
CA GLY A 176 17.87 7.22 -35.18
C GLY A 176 18.86 8.38 -34.97
N GLU A 177 18.37 9.62 -34.85
CA GLU A 177 19.21 10.80 -34.61
C GLU A 177 19.11 11.28 -33.16
N THR A 178 20.24 11.64 -32.55
CA THR A 178 20.26 12.25 -31.22
C THR A 178 19.75 13.69 -31.29
N VAL A 179 18.60 13.95 -30.69
CA VAL A 179 17.97 15.27 -30.63
C VAL A 179 18.18 15.99 -29.29
N LEU A 180 18.66 15.26 -28.29
CA LEU A 180 19.07 15.78 -26.97
C LEU A 180 20.05 14.80 -26.31
N ASP A 181 21.10 15.32 -25.70
CA ASP A 181 21.96 14.62 -24.73
C ASP A 181 22.55 15.67 -23.79
N GLU A 182 21.93 15.82 -22.61
CA GLU A 182 22.26 16.88 -21.67
C GLU A 182 22.26 16.40 -20.22
N ASN A 183 23.09 17.06 -19.40
CA ASN A 183 23.16 16.84 -17.97
C ASN A 183 22.43 17.95 -17.23
N TYR A 184 21.56 17.55 -16.31
CA TYR A 184 20.81 18.44 -15.42
C TYR A 184 21.13 18.14 -13.96
N ALA A 185 20.83 19.09 -13.08
CA ALA A 185 20.87 18.83 -11.65
C ALA A 185 19.89 17.69 -11.32
N TYR A 186 20.30 16.81 -10.41
CA TYR A 186 19.38 15.88 -9.78
C TYR A 186 18.36 16.73 -9.06
N ARG A 187 17.11 16.52 -9.43
CA ARG A 187 15.99 16.97 -8.62
C ARG A 187 15.07 15.79 -8.50
N GLU A 188 14.59 15.56 -7.29
CA GLU A 188 13.49 14.63 -7.05
C GLU A 188 12.25 15.25 -7.68
N GLN A 189 12.14 15.09 -9.00
CA GLN A 189 11.04 15.59 -9.82
C GLN A 189 10.75 17.08 -9.57
N VAL A 190 11.68 17.95 -9.96
CA VAL A 190 11.45 19.40 -10.12
C VAL A 190 11.98 19.77 -11.50
N GLY A 191 11.19 20.48 -12.31
CA GLY A 191 11.58 20.77 -13.69
C GLY A 191 11.82 19.48 -14.48
N ALA A 192 10.92 18.50 -14.40
CA ALA A 192 10.93 17.30 -15.22
C ALA A 192 9.48 17.10 -15.61
N GLY A 193 9.04 17.77 -16.67
CA GLY A 193 7.72 17.52 -17.20
C GLY A 193 7.55 16.02 -17.39
N ILE A 194 6.31 15.59 -17.35
CA ILE A 194 6.00 14.18 -17.33
C ILE A 194 5.18 13.85 -18.54
N TYR A 195 5.45 12.67 -19.07
CA TYR A 195 4.50 12.02 -19.95
C TYR A 195 3.48 11.26 -19.10
N THR A 196 2.31 11.85 -18.85
CA THR A 196 1.37 11.35 -17.81
C THR A 196 0.88 9.93 -18.06
N ASN A 197 0.68 9.53 -19.32
CA ASN A 197 0.24 8.18 -19.66
C ASN A 197 1.27 7.08 -19.35
N THR A 198 2.57 7.39 -19.38
CA THR A 198 3.63 6.40 -19.11
C THR A 198 4.45 6.71 -17.87
N HIS A 199 4.13 7.82 -17.19
CA HIS A 199 4.84 8.36 -16.05
C HIS A 199 6.35 8.58 -16.27
N VAL A 200 6.74 8.86 -17.51
CA VAL A 200 8.13 9.09 -17.89
C VAL A 200 8.54 10.52 -17.54
N PRO A 201 9.56 10.70 -16.70
CA PRO A 201 10.18 12.00 -16.50
C PRO A 201 10.97 12.37 -17.76
N VAL A 202 10.83 13.62 -18.19
CA VAL A 202 11.51 14.13 -19.39
C VAL A 202 12.60 15.15 -19.03
N ALA A 203 13.25 15.74 -20.03
CA ALA A 203 14.38 16.65 -19.87
C ALA A 203 14.08 17.88 -19.00
N ASN A 204 12.88 18.42 -19.17
CA ASN A 204 12.39 19.73 -18.75
C ASN A 204 13.38 20.76 -18.14
N PRO A 205 14.18 21.41 -18.98
CA PRO A 205 15.02 22.53 -18.63
C PRO A 205 14.26 23.86 -18.84
N PHE A 206 13.33 24.20 -17.95
CA PHE A 206 12.91 25.60 -17.84
C PHE A 206 14.08 26.35 -17.21
N GLY A 207 14.70 27.25 -17.98
CA GLY A 207 15.83 28.07 -17.49
C GLY A 207 15.50 28.72 -16.14
N ALA A 208 16.53 29.02 -15.33
CA ALA A 208 16.45 29.52 -13.94
C ALA A 208 15.03 29.82 -13.43
N THR A 209 14.29 28.78 -13.07
CA THR A 209 12.98 28.89 -12.45
C THR A 209 13.19 29.44 -11.05
N GLU A 210 12.61 30.60 -10.75
CA GLU A 210 12.59 31.13 -9.39
C GLU A 210 11.60 30.27 -8.59
N ALA A 211 12.12 29.55 -7.59
CA ALA A 211 11.30 28.83 -6.64
C ALA A 211 11.16 29.68 -5.37
N SER A 212 9.95 29.73 -4.83
CA SER A 212 9.70 30.28 -3.49
C SER A 212 9.38 29.13 -2.56
N TYR A 213 10.17 29.00 -1.49
CA TYR A 213 9.87 28.06 -0.41
C TYR A 213 8.88 28.67 0.57
N PHE A 214 7.78 27.97 0.80
CA PHE A 214 6.75 28.35 1.77
C PHE A 214 6.73 27.32 2.88
N LYS A 215 7.20 27.73 4.07
CA LYS A 215 7.16 26.90 5.27
C LYS A 215 5.73 26.79 5.80
N LEU A 216 5.32 25.58 6.13
CA LEU A 216 4.07 25.28 6.80
C LEU A 216 4.37 24.82 8.24
N ASN A 217 3.57 25.28 9.20
CA ASN A 217 3.64 24.80 10.57
C ASN A 217 2.41 23.93 10.84
N GLN A 218 2.53 22.63 10.55
CA GLN A 218 1.48 21.65 10.80
C GLN A 218 1.86 20.71 11.94
N SER A 219 0.84 20.18 12.63
CA SER A 219 0.96 19.05 13.55
C SER A 219 0.03 17.94 13.08
N PHE A 220 0.35 16.70 13.43
CA PHE A 220 -0.53 15.56 13.24
C PHE A 220 -0.96 15.00 14.59
N SER A 221 -2.18 14.48 14.63
CA SER A 221 -2.69 13.63 15.71
C SER A 221 -3.02 12.26 15.14
N GLN A 222 -2.84 11.21 15.93
CA GLN A 222 -3.12 9.85 15.53
C GLN A 222 -4.20 9.24 16.42
N SER A 223 -5.12 8.50 15.80
CA SER A 223 -6.00 7.56 16.47
C SER A 223 -6.13 6.33 15.59
N VAL A 224 -6.16 5.14 16.19
CA VAL A 224 -6.40 3.91 15.46
C VAL A 224 -7.91 3.74 15.29
N SER A 225 -8.35 3.49 14.06
CA SER A 225 -9.73 3.10 13.76
C SER A 225 -9.78 1.76 13.05
N TRP A 226 -10.87 1.03 13.27
CA TRP A 226 -11.23 -0.12 12.45
C TRP A 226 -11.87 0.40 11.17
N GLU A 227 -11.32 -0.01 10.03
CA GLU A 227 -11.81 0.37 8.71
C GLU A 227 -12.12 -0.92 7.93
N TYR A 228 -13.39 -1.09 7.54
CA TYR A 228 -13.85 -2.27 6.82
C TYR A 228 -13.38 -2.27 5.36
N ASP A 229 -13.26 -1.08 4.77
CA ASP A 229 -12.82 -0.86 3.39
C ASP A 229 -11.67 0.17 3.35
N ALA A 230 -10.62 -0.06 4.15
CA ALA A 230 -9.51 0.90 4.29
C ALA A 230 -8.63 0.92 3.02
N ASP A 231 -8.79 1.96 2.19
CA ASP A 231 -7.80 2.32 1.19
C ASP A 231 -6.74 3.24 1.84
N PRO A 232 -5.45 2.84 1.92
CA PRO A 232 -4.37 3.65 2.47
C PRO A 232 -4.26 5.05 1.83
N ILE A 233 -4.81 5.22 0.62
CA ILE A 233 -4.89 6.49 -0.08
C ILE A 233 -5.50 7.60 0.79
N SER A 234 -6.44 7.25 1.68
CA SER A 234 -7.15 8.18 2.55
C SER A 234 -6.24 8.84 3.60
N PHE A 235 -5.09 8.23 3.85
CA PHE A 235 -4.08 8.67 4.82
C PHE A 235 -2.85 9.30 4.15
N MET A 236 -2.84 9.39 2.81
CA MET A 236 -1.70 9.84 2.02
C MET A 236 -2.09 11.04 1.15
N PHE A 237 -1.10 11.86 0.80
CA PHE A 237 -1.29 12.79 -0.32
C PHE A 237 -1.19 12.02 -1.64
N PRO A 238 -1.94 12.42 -2.69
CA PRO A 238 -1.57 12.06 -4.05
C PRO A 238 -0.13 12.47 -4.28
N TYR A 239 0.75 11.47 -4.41
CA TYR A 239 2.16 11.74 -4.67
C TYR A 239 2.34 12.47 -6.00
N ARG A 240 1.48 12.19 -6.98
CA ARG A 240 1.32 12.99 -8.20
C ARG A 240 -0.12 13.49 -8.27
N LEU A 241 -0.29 14.80 -8.29
CA LEU A 241 -1.56 15.49 -8.46
C LEU A 241 -1.54 16.17 -9.82
N PHE A 242 -2.45 15.77 -10.70
CA PHE A 242 -2.61 16.33 -12.04
C PHE A 242 -3.87 17.20 -12.08
N ASP A 243 -3.91 18.18 -12.98
CA ASP A 243 -5.00 19.16 -13.07
C ASP A 243 -6.33 18.51 -13.52
N GLU A 244 -6.25 17.46 -14.34
CA GLU A 244 -7.37 16.54 -14.55
C GLU A 244 -7.54 15.68 -13.30
N PHE A 245 -8.28 16.20 -12.31
CA PHE A 245 -8.52 15.48 -11.06
C PHE A 245 -9.21 14.14 -11.34
N TYR A 246 -8.41 13.07 -11.22
CA TYR A 246 -8.87 11.69 -11.32
C TYR A 246 -9.66 11.36 -10.06
N ASN A 247 -10.93 11.01 -10.24
CA ASN A 247 -11.80 10.56 -9.16
C ASN A 247 -12.03 9.05 -9.32
N PRO A 248 -11.16 8.16 -8.81
CA PRO A 248 -11.52 6.78 -8.73
C PRO A 248 -12.35 6.59 -7.47
N ALA A 249 -13.64 6.35 -7.64
CA ALA A 249 -14.49 5.77 -6.62
C ALA A 249 -14.18 4.25 -6.45
N ASN A 250 -12.89 3.87 -6.36
CA ASN A 250 -12.44 2.47 -6.28
C ASN A 250 -11.53 2.25 -5.06
N TYR A 251 -11.50 1.01 -4.59
CA TYR A 251 -10.75 0.52 -3.44
C TYR A 251 -9.22 0.60 -3.59
N PHE A 252 -8.71 0.64 -4.82
CA PHE A 252 -7.30 0.85 -5.13
C PHE A 252 -7.14 1.73 -6.39
N ALA A 253 -6.26 2.73 -6.34
CA ALA A 253 -6.04 3.64 -7.46
C ALA A 253 -4.74 3.30 -8.22
N THR A 254 -4.86 2.78 -9.45
CA THR A 254 -3.68 2.36 -10.25
C THR A 254 -2.70 3.51 -10.46
N ARG A 255 -3.19 4.73 -10.72
CA ARG A 255 -2.35 5.93 -10.84
C ARG A 255 -1.54 6.21 -9.58
N PHE A 256 -2.13 6.00 -8.40
CA PHE A 256 -1.40 6.14 -7.15
C PHE A 256 -0.36 5.03 -7.03
N ALA A 257 -0.71 3.77 -7.28
CA ALA A 257 0.24 2.65 -7.22
C ALA A 257 1.43 2.81 -8.19
N VAL A 258 1.21 3.38 -9.38
CA VAL A 258 2.32 3.74 -10.29
C VAL A 258 3.20 4.81 -9.67
N GLY A 259 2.58 5.87 -9.13
CA GLY A 259 3.25 7.09 -8.70
C GLY A 259 3.96 7.00 -7.35
N THR A 260 3.45 6.23 -6.40
CA THR A 260 3.97 6.16 -5.02
C THR A 260 4.31 4.73 -4.61
N GLU A 261 5.60 4.53 -4.34
CA GLU A 261 6.13 3.26 -3.84
C GLU A 261 5.59 2.91 -2.46
N LEU A 262 5.33 3.91 -1.60
CA LEU A 262 4.78 3.68 -0.26
C LEU A 262 3.37 3.09 -0.35
N TYR A 263 2.50 3.70 -1.17
CA TYR A 263 1.14 3.20 -1.37
C TYR A 263 1.16 1.80 -1.99
N GLN A 264 1.94 1.63 -3.06
CA GLN A 264 2.11 0.36 -3.75
C GLN A 264 2.57 -0.74 -2.78
N SER A 265 3.61 -0.47 -1.97
CA SER A 265 4.15 -1.47 -1.04
C SER A 265 3.12 -1.97 -0.03
N VAL A 266 2.18 -1.10 0.34
CA VAL A 266 1.16 -1.39 1.34
C VAL A 266 0.03 -2.21 0.74
N ILE A 267 -0.54 -1.75 -0.39
CA ILE A 267 -1.64 -2.47 -1.05
C ILE A 267 -1.18 -3.83 -1.57
N GLU A 268 0.11 -4.00 -1.89
CA GLU A 268 0.65 -5.30 -2.30
C GLU A 268 0.96 -6.23 -1.13
N GLN A 269 1.14 -5.71 0.08
CA GLN A 269 1.36 -6.51 1.30
C GLN A 269 0.05 -6.92 1.97
N TYR A 270 -0.95 -6.05 1.87
CA TYR A 270 -2.32 -6.29 2.31
C TYR A 270 -3.30 -6.13 1.15
N PRO A 271 -3.18 -6.95 0.08
CA PRO A 271 -4.09 -6.89 -1.07
C PRO A 271 -5.51 -7.36 -0.73
N VAL A 272 -5.64 -8.07 0.39
CA VAL A 272 -6.88 -8.61 0.95
C VAL A 272 -6.90 -8.26 2.43
N THR A 273 -7.98 -7.65 2.89
CA THR A 273 -8.22 -7.31 4.29
C THR A 273 -9.41 -8.11 4.79
N GLU A 274 -9.18 -9.30 5.34
CA GLU A 274 -10.26 -10.19 5.80
C GLU A 274 -11.17 -9.51 6.84
N LYS A 275 -12.33 -9.01 6.39
CA LYS A 275 -13.28 -8.23 7.19
C LYS A 275 -12.68 -6.94 7.79
N GLY A 276 -11.75 -6.30 7.07
CA GLY A 276 -11.19 -4.98 7.39
C GLY A 276 -9.79 -5.00 8.03
N VAL A 277 -9.26 -3.81 8.32
CA VAL A 277 -7.97 -3.60 9.01
C VAL A 277 -8.09 -2.54 10.10
N LEU A 278 -7.19 -2.62 11.07
CA LEU A 278 -6.90 -1.48 11.94
C LEU A 278 -5.92 -0.58 11.23
N ILE A 279 -6.24 0.70 11.11
CA ILE A 279 -5.33 1.68 10.53
C ILE A 279 -5.27 2.93 11.42
N GLY A 280 -4.08 3.50 11.51
CA GLY A 280 -3.88 4.80 12.12
C GLY A 280 -2.62 5.41 11.53
N GLY A 281 -2.53 6.73 11.48
CA GLY A 281 -1.34 7.35 10.91
C GLY A 281 -1.30 8.85 11.09
N GLY A 282 -0.29 9.45 10.49
CA GLY A 282 -0.07 10.88 10.52
C GLY A 282 0.62 11.33 9.23
N LYS A 283 0.28 12.54 8.82
CA LYS A 283 0.98 13.25 7.75
C LYS A 283 1.42 14.61 8.28
N TYR A 284 2.68 14.93 8.00
CA TYR A 284 3.32 16.18 8.37
C TYR A 284 3.79 16.87 7.10
N GLU A 285 3.26 18.03 6.79
CA GLU A 285 3.81 18.91 5.74
C GLU A 285 4.77 19.91 6.39
N ASP A 286 6.04 19.91 5.98
CA ASP A 286 7.02 20.92 6.40
C ASP A 286 6.87 22.21 5.59
N GLY A 287 6.50 22.08 4.33
CA GLY A 287 6.35 23.20 3.42
C GLY A 287 6.30 22.75 1.97
N PHE A 288 6.34 23.71 1.06
CA PHE A 288 6.35 23.44 -0.36
C PHE A 288 7.16 24.47 -1.12
N GLU A 289 7.70 24.05 -2.26
CA GLU A 289 8.20 24.94 -3.30
C GLU A 289 7.12 25.11 -4.35
N ALA A 290 6.79 26.37 -4.68
CA ALA A 290 5.99 26.67 -5.86
C ALA A 290 6.89 27.24 -6.96
N PHE A 291 6.62 26.82 -8.18
CA PHE A 291 7.33 27.23 -9.38
C PHE A 291 6.43 28.20 -10.14
N SER A 292 6.93 29.41 -10.36
CA SER A 292 6.27 30.38 -11.23
C SER A 292 7.09 30.49 -12.51
N ASP A 293 6.48 30.19 -13.65
CA ASP A 293 7.14 30.43 -14.92
C ASP A 293 7.23 31.93 -15.20
N ASN A 294 8.44 32.38 -15.54
CA ASN A 294 8.63 33.72 -16.06
C ASN A 294 7.92 33.81 -17.43
N TRP A 295 7.22 34.91 -17.70
CA TRP A 295 6.52 35.16 -18.98
C TRP A 295 7.39 34.87 -20.23
N LYS A 296 8.71 35.08 -20.14
CA LYS A 296 9.66 34.79 -21.24
C LYS A 296 9.80 33.30 -21.53
N VAL A 297 9.76 32.47 -20.48
CA VAL A 297 9.82 31.02 -20.58
C VAL A 297 8.52 30.52 -21.19
N ARG A 298 7.36 30.98 -20.68
CA ARG A 298 6.02 30.68 -21.23
C ARG A 298 5.92 31.00 -22.73
N ASP A 299 6.25 32.22 -23.12
CA ASP A 299 6.18 32.68 -24.52
C ASP A 299 7.10 31.87 -25.44
N SER A 300 8.35 31.64 -25.02
CA SER A 300 9.30 30.82 -25.79
C SER A 300 8.83 29.38 -25.96
N LEU A 301 8.26 28.77 -24.92
CA LEU A 301 7.76 27.39 -24.97
C LEU A 301 6.54 27.26 -25.85
N SER A 302 5.64 28.26 -25.82
CA SER A 302 4.47 28.30 -26.69
C SER A 302 4.88 28.31 -28.16
N GLY A 303 5.95 29.04 -28.52
CA GLY A 303 6.53 29.03 -29.86
C GLY A 303 7.02 27.64 -30.28
N VAL A 304 7.84 27.00 -29.44
CA VAL A 304 8.37 25.65 -29.71
C VAL A 304 7.25 24.60 -29.80
N TYR A 305 6.24 24.71 -28.93
CA TYR A 305 5.07 23.83 -28.97
C TYR A 305 4.29 23.98 -30.28
N ASN A 306 4.08 25.21 -30.74
CA ASN A 306 3.33 25.48 -31.97
C ASN A 306 4.07 25.01 -33.23
N GLU A 307 5.40 25.01 -33.22
CA GLU A 307 6.23 24.56 -34.34
C GLU A 307 6.22 23.03 -34.52
N ASP A 308 6.47 22.29 -33.44
CA ASP A 308 6.44 20.82 -33.43
C ASP A 308 5.91 20.28 -32.08
N PRO A 309 4.58 20.12 -31.95
CA PRO A 309 3.96 19.64 -30.73
C PRO A 309 4.43 18.24 -30.31
N ALA A 310 4.80 17.39 -31.27
CA ALA A 310 5.20 16.02 -31.00
C ALA A 310 6.60 15.98 -30.39
N LEU A 311 7.56 16.68 -31.00
CA LEU A 311 8.90 16.81 -30.46
C LEU A 311 8.90 17.55 -29.12
N TYR A 312 8.05 18.56 -28.96
CA TYR A 312 7.87 19.25 -27.69
C TYR A 312 7.42 18.30 -26.58
N LYS A 313 6.36 17.52 -26.80
CA LYS A 313 5.88 16.55 -25.79
C LYS A 313 6.91 15.48 -25.49
N LEU A 314 7.71 15.06 -26.47
CA LEU A 314 8.81 14.12 -26.27
C LEU A 314 9.93 14.71 -25.39
N LYS A 315 10.28 15.98 -25.60
CA LYS A 315 11.34 16.67 -24.84
C LYS A 315 10.90 17.12 -23.45
N TYR A 316 9.67 17.60 -23.34
CA TYR A 316 9.21 18.38 -22.20
C TYR A 316 7.97 17.79 -21.50
N GLY A 317 7.34 16.75 -22.04
CA GLY A 317 6.16 16.13 -21.44
C GLY A 317 4.86 16.84 -21.81
N ASN A 318 3.75 16.35 -21.24
CA ASN A 318 2.42 16.95 -21.41
C ASN A 318 1.88 17.62 -20.14
N GLU A 319 2.58 17.46 -19.01
CA GLU A 319 2.31 18.22 -17.80
C GLU A 319 3.62 18.63 -17.11
N TYR A 320 3.57 19.74 -16.38
CA TYR A 320 4.70 20.38 -15.74
C TYR A 320 4.47 20.58 -14.26
N ILE A 321 5.54 20.49 -13.47
CA ILE A 321 5.45 20.60 -12.02
C ILE A 321 5.30 22.05 -11.62
N GLU A 322 4.14 22.37 -11.05
CA GLU A 322 3.79 23.67 -10.49
C GLU A 322 4.24 23.76 -9.02
N LYS A 323 4.19 22.64 -8.28
CA LYS A 323 4.49 22.63 -6.84
C LYS A 323 5.07 21.30 -6.37
N VAL A 324 6.02 21.38 -5.45
CA VAL A 324 6.59 20.24 -4.72
C VAL A 324 6.34 20.40 -3.23
N GLY A 325 5.58 19.48 -2.65
CA GLY A 325 5.31 19.39 -1.22
C GLY A 325 6.34 18.53 -0.51
N TYR A 326 6.87 19.03 0.59
CA TYR A 326 7.86 18.37 1.44
C TYR A 326 7.27 18.02 2.79
N GLY A 327 7.63 16.86 3.31
CA GLY A 327 7.15 16.42 4.59
C GLY A 327 7.43 14.95 4.89
N LYS A 328 6.59 14.37 5.75
CA LYS A 328 6.68 13.01 6.25
C LYS A 328 5.28 12.39 6.31
N ILE A 329 5.16 11.16 5.81
CA ILE A 329 3.93 10.37 5.90
C ILE A 329 4.27 9.07 6.60
N PHE A 330 3.42 8.66 7.54
CA PHE A 330 3.45 7.30 8.08
C PHE A 330 2.06 6.82 8.44
N PHE A 331 1.93 5.51 8.54
CA PHE A 331 0.76 4.85 9.08
C PHE A 331 1.13 3.47 9.59
N VAL A 332 0.28 2.96 10.46
CA VAL A 332 0.38 1.66 11.09
C VAL A 332 -0.84 0.85 10.68
N ILE A 333 -0.62 -0.36 10.19
CA ILE A 333 -1.68 -1.28 9.80
C ILE A 333 -1.62 -2.49 10.72
N GLY A 334 -2.72 -2.77 11.41
CA GLY A 334 -2.98 -4.03 12.09
C GLY A 334 -3.88 -4.90 11.22
N ALA A 335 -3.33 -6.01 10.71
CA ALA A 335 -4.05 -6.94 9.86
C ALA A 335 -4.35 -8.24 10.61
N ILE A 336 -5.59 -8.72 10.51
CA ILE A 336 -6.02 -10.01 11.04
C ILE A 336 -6.38 -10.92 9.87
N ARG A 337 -6.02 -12.20 9.95
CA ARG A 337 -6.44 -13.25 9.02
C ARG A 337 -6.91 -14.48 9.77
N ASN A 338 -7.64 -15.35 9.10
CA ASN A 338 -8.20 -16.58 9.65
C ASN A 338 -9.25 -16.29 10.74
N LEU A 339 -10.03 -15.22 10.59
CA LEU A 339 -11.12 -14.92 11.52
C LEU A 339 -12.20 -16.02 11.49
N PRO A 340 -12.70 -16.48 12.65
CA PRO A 340 -13.81 -17.44 12.71
C PRO A 340 -15.08 -16.96 11.98
N THR A 341 -15.89 -17.92 11.56
CA THR A 341 -17.15 -17.63 10.87
C THR A 341 -18.19 -16.98 11.78
N ASP A 342 -18.23 -17.36 13.06
CA ASP A 342 -19.12 -16.74 14.05
C ASP A 342 -18.76 -15.27 14.27
N SER A 343 -19.72 -14.38 14.06
CA SER A 343 -19.51 -12.93 14.13
C SER A 343 -19.18 -12.44 15.55
N ASN A 344 -19.78 -13.05 16.59
CA ASN A 344 -19.51 -12.65 17.97
C ASN A 344 -18.08 -13.03 18.38
N VAL A 345 -17.62 -14.21 17.96
CA VAL A 345 -16.24 -14.67 18.18
C VAL A 345 -15.27 -13.76 17.42
N ALA A 346 -15.55 -13.48 16.14
CA ALA A 346 -14.73 -12.59 15.32
C ALA A 346 -14.64 -11.17 15.91
N ASP A 347 -15.75 -10.59 16.37
CA ASP A 347 -15.79 -9.25 16.96
C ASP A 347 -15.04 -9.21 18.30
N ASN A 348 -15.10 -10.28 19.11
CA ASN A 348 -14.30 -10.39 20.32
C ASN A 348 -12.79 -10.40 19.99
N ILE A 349 -12.37 -11.18 18.99
CA ILE A 349 -10.97 -11.22 18.53
C ILE A 349 -10.53 -9.85 18.01
N LYS A 350 -11.34 -9.19 17.18
CA LYS A 350 -11.06 -7.83 16.68
C LYS A 350 -10.90 -6.81 17.79
N ASN A 351 -11.70 -6.90 18.85
CA ASN A 351 -11.57 -6.05 20.02
C ASN A 351 -10.26 -6.30 20.79
N ILE A 352 -9.86 -7.57 20.92
CA ILE A 352 -8.57 -7.93 21.54
C ILE A 352 -7.40 -7.40 20.70
N ALA A 353 -7.44 -7.60 19.38
CA ALA A 353 -6.42 -7.10 18.45
C ALA A 353 -6.30 -5.57 18.49
N ARG A 354 -7.43 -4.86 18.56
CA ARG A 354 -7.44 -3.40 18.74
C ARG A 354 -6.75 -2.98 20.03
N LYS A 355 -7.10 -3.60 21.17
CA LYS A 355 -6.43 -3.33 22.46
C LYS A 355 -4.93 -3.59 22.38
N GLN A 356 -4.53 -4.67 21.70
CA GLN A 356 -3.13 -5.03 21.54
C GLN A 356 -2.36 -4.00 20.70
N MET A 357 -2.92 -3.57 19.56
CA MET A 357 -2.34 -2.50 18.74
C MET A 357 -2.30 -1.16 19.49
N ASP A 358 -3.38 -0.80 20.22
CA ASP A 358 -3.43 0.40 21.05
C ASP A 358 -2.32 0.39 22.12
N ALA A 359 -2.04 -0.77 22.72
CA ALA A 359 -0.96 -0.93 23.69
C ALA A 359 0.43 -0.81 23.04
N MET A 360 0.62 -1.34 21.82
CA MET A 360 1.84 -1.16 21.05
C MET A 360 2.06 0.32 20.68
N ILE A 361 1.03 1.06 20.28
CA ILE A 361 1.20 2.44 19.80
C ILE A 361 1.28 3.46 20.95
N ASN A 362 0.44 3.30 21.98
CA ASN A 362 0.31 4.29 23.06
C ASN A 362 1.08 3.91 24.33
N GLY A 363 1.69 2.73 24.39
CA GLY A 363 2.34 2.21 25.59
C GLY A 363 1.39 1.93 26.75
N SER A 364 0.08 1.75 26.48
CA SER A 364 -0.91 1.39 27.50
C SER A 364 -0.72 -0.05 27.99
N THR A 365 -1.41 -0.44 29.05
CA THR A 365 -1.49 -1.85 29.47
C THR A 365 -1.97 -2.71 28.30
N GLY A 366 -1.18 -3.74 27.97
CA GLY A 366 -1.49 -4.73 26.94
C GLY A 366 -2.66 -5.64 27.31
N ILE A 367 -2.84 -6.69 26.52
CA ILE A 367 -3.89 -7.69 26.74
C ILE A 367 -3.49 -8.70 27.84
N THR A 368 -4.49 -9.35 28.43
CA THR A 368 -4.28 -10.42 29.42
C THR A 368 -3.78 -11.71 28.75
N SER A 369 -3.17 -12.64 29.51
CA SER A 369 -2.76 -13.95 28.95
C SER A 369 -3.91 -14.72 28.30
N LYS A 370 -5.12 -14.63 28.87
CA LYS A 370 -6.32 -15.26 28.29
C LYS A 370 -6.73 -14.62 26.96
N GLU A 371 -6.62 -13.29 26.86
CA GLU A 371 -6.85 -12.59 25.59
C GLU A 371 -5.77 -12.92 24.56
N GLN A 372 -4.51 -13.09 24.98
CA GLN A 372 -3.42 -13.54 24.09
C GLN A 372 -3.70 -14.95 23.55
N GLU A 373 -4.12 -15.90 24.38
CA GLU A 373 -4.50 -17.25 23.92
C GLU A 373 -5.63 -17.26 22.88
N ILE A 374 -6.53 -16.27 22.95
CA ILE A 374 -7.59 -16.07 21.95
C ILE A 374 -7.02 -15.45 20.68
N LEU A 375 -6.15 -14.45 20.79
CA LEU A 375 -5.51 -13.79 19.66
C LEU A 375 -4.61 -14.75 18.87
N ASP A 376 -3.92 -15.67 19.56
CA ASP A 376 -3.05 -16.70 18.95
C ASP A 376 -3.82 -17.74 18.10
N LYS A 377 -5.16 -17.72 18.12
CA LYS A 377 -5.99 -18.56 17.23
C LYS A 377 -6.05 -18.02 15.80
N VAL A 378 -5.75 -16.75 15.63
CA VAL A 378 -5.77 -16.06 14.34
C VAL A 378 -4.36 -15.59 14.00
N TRP A 379 -4.15 -15.24 12.75
CA TRP A 379 -2.93 -14.53 12.37
C TRP A 379 -3.16 -13.04 12.61
N PHE A 380 -2.30 -12.39 13.38
CA PHE A 380 -2.35 -10.96 13.64
C PHE A 380 -0.95 -10.35 13.53
N GLU A 381 -0.81 -9.31 12.72
CA GLU A 381 0.44 -8.59 12.51
C GLU A 381 0.17 -7.09 12.50
N VAL A 382 1.07 -6.34 13.15
CA VAL A 382 1.08 -4.88 13.10
C VAL A 382 2.33 -4.42 12.37
N LYS A 383 2.19 -3.56 11.36
CA LYS A 383 3.31 -2.98 10.62
C LYS A 383 3.26 -1.47 10.55
N PHE A 384 4.42 -0.84 10.68
CA PHE A 384 4.64 0.58 10.47
C PHE A 384 5.21 0.83 9.07
N PHE A 385 4.60 1.74 8.32
CA PHE A 385 5.05 2.18 7.00
C PHE A 385 5.32 3.67 7.00
N SER A 386 6.32 4.11 6.24
CA SER A 386 6.55 5.54 5.99
C SER A 386 7.31 5.79 4.69
N THR A 387 7.55 7.05 4.38
CA THR A 387 8.34 7.45 3.19
C THR A 387 9.80 7.00 3.25
N LEU A 388 10.29 6.53 4.40
CA LEU A 388 11.63 5.97 4.53
C LEU A 388 11.76 4.64 3.78
N LYS A 389 12.82 4.52 2.99
CA LYS A 389 13.14 3.32 2.21
C LYS A 389 13.11 2.03 3.06
N GLU A 390 13.71 2.07 4.24
CA GLU A 390 13.75 0.92 5.16
C GLU A 390 12.39 0.55 5.77
N HIS A 391 11.41 1.46 5.70
CA HIS A 391 10.04 1.22 6.16
C HIS A 391 9.08 0.84 5.02
N ARG A 392 9.50 0.88 3.74
CA ARG A 392 8.60 0.59 2.60
C ARG A 392 8.04 -0.82 2.62
N ASN A 393 8.83 -1.81 3.08
CA ASN A 393 8.36 -3.19 3.28
C ASN A 393 7.59 -3.45 4.58
N GLY A 394 7.36 -2.38 5.35
CA GLY A 394 6.73 -2.39 6.65
C GLY A 394 7.63 -2.94 7.76
N VAL A 395 7.74 -2.19 8.85
CA VAL A 395 8.45 -2.61 10.07
C VAL A 395 7.45 -3.32 10.96
N VAL A 396 7.70 -4.60 11.28
CA VAL A 396 6.85 -5.36 12.22
C VAL A 396 6.96 -4.75 13.60
N ILE A 397 5.81 -4.46 14.21
CA ILE A 397 5.70 -3.88 15.54
C ILE A 397 5.17 -4.97 16.48
N ASN A 398 6.03 -5.47 17.38
CA ASN A 398 5.64 -6.45 18.40
C ASN A 398 5.47 -5.80 19.77
N THR A 399 6.11 -4.66 19.97
CA THR A 399 6.18 -3.94 21.24
C THR A 399 6.06 -2.43 21.02
N SER A 400 5.80 -1.71 22.10
CA SER A 400 5.82 -0.24 22.07
C SER A 400 7.19 0.34 21.73
N ALA A 401 8.28 -0.34 22.13
CA ALA A 401 9.62 0.06 21.76
C ALA A 401 9.89 -0.05 20.24
N ASP A 402 9.32 -1.06 19.56
CA ASP A 402 9.45 -1.20 18.10
C ASP A 402 8.78 -0.01 17.39
N TYR A 403 7.59 0.37 17.85
CA TYR A 403 6.84 1.51 17.33
C TYR A 403 7.60 2.83 17.55
N GLU A 404 8.04 3.07 18.79
CA GLU A 404 8.80 4.28 19.15
C GLU A 404 10.09 4.40 18.32
N ASN A 405 10.81 3.29 18.11
CA ASN A 405 12.02 3.26 17.29
C ASN A 405 11.71 3.62 15.82
N ALA A 406 10.70 3.00 15.22
CA ALA A 406 10.29 3.32 13.84
C ALA A 406 9.87 4.79 13.69
N LEU A 407 9.09 5.31 14.64
CA LEU A 407 8.67 6.71 14.65
C LEU A 407 9.86 7.66 14.86
N GLN A 408 10.79 7.33 15.77
CA GLN A 408 11.99 8.13 16.02
C GLN A 408 12.89 8.21 14.78
N LYS A 409 13.08 7.08 14.06
CA LYS A 409 13.82 7.05 12.80
C LYS A 409 13.21 7.98 11.75
N LEU A 410 11.89 7.94 11.60
CA LEU A 410 11.17 8.85 10.72
C LEU A 410 11.35 10.32 11.14
N ASN A 411 11.20 10.61 12.43
CA ASN A 411 11.34 11.97 12.95
C ASN A 411 12.77 12.51 12.79
N ALA A 412 13.79 11.67 12.92
CA ALA A 412 15.19 12.04 12.74
C ALA A 412 15.62 12.18 11.27
N ALA A 413 14.91 11.56 10.34
CA ALA A 413 15.22 11.64 8.91
C ALA A 413 14.94 13.04 8.32
N GLU A 414 15.57 13.34 7.19
CA GLU A 414 15.24 14.52 6.39
C GLU A 414 13.80 14.45 5.86
N VAL A 415 13.24 15.61 5.50
CA VAL A 415 11.94 15.66 4.82
C VAL A 415 12.07 15.04 3.43
N SER A 416 11.04 14.30 3.03
CA SER A 416 10.93 13.72 1.69
C SER A 416 9.94 14.52 0.85
N VAL A 417 10.05 14.42 -0.48
CA VAL A 417 8.93 14.81 -1.35
C VAL A 417 7.74 13.91 -1.05
N ILE A 418 6.62 14.52 -0.67
CA ILE A 418 5.37 13.82 -0.36
C ILE A 418 4.26 14.08 -1.38
N GLN A 419 4.41 15.11 -2.20
CA GLN A 419 3.48 15.47 -3.26
C GLN A 419 4.18 16.26 -4.36
N LEU A 420 3.80 15.97 -5.60
CA LEU A 420 4.15 16.69 -6.81
C LEU A 420 2.84 17.10 -7.48
N GLN A 421 2.63 18.40 -7.62
CA GLN A 421 1.47 18.94 -8.30
C GLN A 421 1.88 19.44 -9.68
N TYR A 422 1.07 19.07 -10.67
CA TYR A 422 1.30 19.30 -12.07
C TYR A 422 0.20 20.15 -12.69
N GLU A 423 0.57 20.96 -13.67
CA GLU A 423 -0.30 21.78 -14.50
C GLU A 423 -0.06 21.41 -15.99
N PRO A 424 -1.11 21.34 -16.82
CA PRO A 424 -0.96 21.04 -18.23
C PRO A 424 -0.22 22.17 -18.96
N VAL A 425 0.49 21.79 -20.02
CA VAL A 425 1.21 22.74 -20.89
C VAL A 425 0.28 23.83 -21.41
N GLU A 426 -0.98 23.48 -21.67
CA GLU A 426 -1.99 24.38 -22.21
C GLU A 426 -2.39 25.50 -21.24
N ASN A 427 -2.12 25.35 -19.94
CA ASN A 427 -2.38 26.36 -18.91
C ASN A 427 -1.13 27.23 -18.59
N LEU A 428 0.01 26.92 -19.23
CA LEU A 428 1.21 27.75 -19.22
C LEU A 428 1.10 29.01 -20.08
#